data_AF-A0A2S7QGR4-F1
#
_entry.id   AF-A0A2S7QGR4-F1
#
_cell.length_a   1.000
_cell.length_b   1.000
_cell.length_c   1.000
_cell.angle_alpha   90.00
_cell.angle_beta   90.00
_cell.angle_gamma   90.00
#
_symmetry.space_group_name_H-M   'P 1'
#
loop_
_entity.id
_entity.type
_entity.pdbx_description
1 polymer ?
#
loop_
_entity_poly.entity_id
_entity_poly.type
_entity_poly.pdbx_seq_one_letter_code
_entity_poly.pdbx_strand_id
1 'polypeptide(L)' 'MKIIIAGATGFVATEVVRQALSIPTITSIVALARRETPVPQGIDPKADLTKLKSVICDDFANYSQNLSGADACIWSVFSL' A
#
# COMPACT_ATOMS: atom_id res chain seq x y z
N MET A 1 4.40 -3.64 -12.35
CA MET A 1 4.02 -4.62 -11.31
C MET A 1 2.96 -4.02 -10.41
N LYS A 2 1.91 -4.77 -10.11
CA LYS A 2 0.88 -4.43 -9.13
C LYS A 2 1.24 -5.08 -7.80
N ILE A 3 1.38 -4.28 -6.74
CA ILE A 3 1.67 -4.78 -5.40
C ILE A 3 0.56 -4.40 -4.41
N ILE A 4 0.39 -5.22 -3.39
CA ILE A 4 -0.48 -4.92 -2.25
C ILE A 4 0.40 -4.70 -1.02
N ILE A 5 0.11 -3.65 -0.27
CA ILE A 5 0.73 -3.37 1.04
C ILE A 5 -0.39 -3.34 2.07
N ALA A 6 -0.48 -4.38 2.90
CA ALA A 6 -1.48 -4.47 3.96
C ALA A 6 -0.94 -3.90 5.28
N GLY A 7 -1.82 -3.22 6.03
CA GLY A 7 -1.40 -2.43 7.18
C GLY A 7 -0.71 -1.13 6.76
N ALA A 8 -1.09 -0.56 5.61
CA ALA A 8 -0.36 0.51 4.93
C ALA A 8 -0.16 1.81 5.75
N THR A 9 -0.95 2.04 6.80
CA THR A 9 -0.81 3.17 7.73
C THR A 9 0.19 2.91 8.87
N GLY A 10 0.75 1.70 8.96
CA GLY A 10 1.73 1.34 9.98
C GLY A 10 3.12 1.93 9.69
N PHE A 11 3.99 1.94 10.71
CA PHE A 11 5.31 2.55 10.62
C PHE A 11 6.15 1.97 9.47
N VAL A 12 6.30 0.63 9.42
CA VAL A 12 7.08 -0.04 8.37
C VAL A 12 6.42 0.12 7.00
N ALA A 13 5.10 -0.08 6.93
CA ALA A 13 4.38 -0.04 5.68
C ALA A 13 4.36 1.35 5.03
N THR A 14 4.35 2.42 5.83
CA THR A 14 4.47 3.80 5.34
C THR A 14 5.74 4.01 4.51
N GLU A 15 6.87 3.48 4.99
CA GLU A 15 8.15 3.58 4.28
C GLU A 15 8.17 2.70 3.02
N VAL A 16 7.57 1.51 3.08
CA VAL A 16 7.41 0.65 1.89
C VAL A 16 6.58 1.36 0.81
N VAL A 17 5.48 2.02 1.18
CA VAL A 17 4.68 2.84 0.25
C VAL A 17 5.54 3.95 -0.33
N ARG A 18 6.28 4.69 0.52
CA ARG A 18 7.14 5.81 0.08
C ARG A 18 8.16 5.37 -0.97
N GLN A 19 8.86 4.27 -0.75
CA GLN A 19 9.83 3.73 -1.71
C GLN A 19 9.16 3.19 -2.96
N ALA A 20 8.03 2.48 -2.82
CA ALA A 20 7.30 1.91 -3.96
C ALA A 20 6.86 2.97 -4.97
N LEU A 21 6.51 4.17 -4.51
CA LEU A 21 6.15 5.30 -5.39
C LEU A 21 7.30 5.74 -6.30
N SER A 22 8.55 5.62 -5.83
CA SER A 22 9.76 5.98 -6.57
C SER A 22 10.29 4.86 -7.48
N ILE A 23 9.79 3.64 -7.35
CA ILE A 23 10.27 2.49 -8.13
C ILE A 23 9.52 2.44 -9.48
N PRO A 24 10.20 2.57 -10.64
CA PRO A 24 9.53 2.64 -11.94
C PRO A 24 8.83 1.33 -12.35
N THR A 25 9.38 0.18 -11.96
CA THR A 25 8.81 -1.13 -12.29
C THR A 25 7.54 -1.44 -11.50
N ILE A 26 7.30 -0.75 -10.38
CA ILE A 26 6.01 -0.77 -9.66
C ILE A 26 5.10 0.25 -10.34
N THR A 27 3.98 -0.24 -10.85
CA THR A 27 3.03 0.53 -11.66
C THR A 27 1.68 0.68 -10.98
N SER A 28 1.41 -0.08 -9.91
CA SER A 28 0.21 0.04 -9.10
C SER A 28 0.48 -0.42 -7.66
N ILE A 29 0.05 0.38 -6.69
CA ILE A 29 0.19 0.11 -5.26
C ILE A 29 -1.22 0.12 -4.65
N VAL A 30 -1.68 -1.03 -4.19
CA VAL A 30 -2.90 -1.14 -3.40
C VAL A 30 -2.52 -1.06 -1.92
N ALA A 31 -2.73 0.10 -1.32
CA ALA A 31 -2.51 0.34 0.10
C ALA A 31 -3.76 -0.07 0.88
N LEU A 32 -3.72 -1.25 1.49
CA LEU A 32 -4.83 -1.83 2.24
C LEU A 32 -4.68 -1.50 3.73
N ALA A 33 -5.63 -0.76 4.31
CA ALA A 33 -5.59 -0.36 5.71
C ALA A 33 -7.00 -0.18 6.29
N ARG A 34 -7.14 -0.17 7.62
CA ARG A 34 -8.43 0.08 8.30
C ARG A 34 -8.92 1.54 8.18
N ARG A 35 -8.10 2.41 7.60
CA ARG A 35 -8.37 3.83 7.38
C ARG A 35 -7.73 4.24 6.07
N GLU A 36 -8.07 5.43 5.60
CA GLU A 36 -7.41 6.00 4.43
C GLU A 36 -5.88 6.04 4.63
N THR A 37 -5.14 5.57 3.63
CA THR A 37 -3.69 5.65 3.63
C THR A 37 -3.26 6.99 3.06
N PRO A 38 -2.66 7.89 3.87
CA PRO A 38 -2.17 9.17 3.36
C PRO A 38 -0.94 8.96 2.48
N VAL A 39 -0.65 9.95 1.63
CA VAL A 39 0.63 10.01 0.94
C VAL A 39 1.74 10.21 1.99
N PRO A 40 2.79 9.37 2.01
CA PRO A 40 3.89 9.52 2.96
C PRO A 40 4.61 10.87 2.83
N GLN A 41 5.21 11.34 3.92
CA GLN A 41 6.09 12.52 3.89
C GLN A 41 7.46 12.18 3.28
N GLY A 42 8.22 13.20 2.84
CA GLY A 42 9.59 13.00 2.36
C GLY A 42 9.69 12.17 1.07
N ILE A 43 8.67 12.29 0.21
CA ILE A 43 8.63 11.61 -1.10
C ILE A 43 9.68 12.20 -2.03
N ASP A 44 10.27 11.34 -2.85
CA ASP A 44 11.16 11.76 -3.94
C ASP A 44 10.38 12.68 -4.90
N PRO A 45 10.94 13.80 -5.38
CA PRO A 45 10.29 14.66 -6.37
C PRO A 45 9.90 13.95 -7.68
N LYS A 46 10.52 12.80 -7.98
CA LYS A 46 10.23 11.95 -9.14
C LYS A 46 9.25 10.82 -8.83
N ALA A 47 8.78 10.71 -7.59
CA ALA A 47 7.81 9.69 -7.19
C ALA A 47 6.48 9.89 -7.93
N ASP A 48 5.86 8.78 -8.33
CA ASP A 48 4.60 8.82 -9.05
C ASP A 48 3.44 8.49 -8.10
N LEU A 49 2.75 9.54 -7.64
CA LEU A 49 1.63 9.44 -6.71
C LEU A 49 0.39 8.80 -7.32
N THR A 50 0.27 8.78 -8.65
CA THR A 50 -0.89 8.20 -9.34
C THR A 50 -0.96 6.68 -9.19
N LYS A 51 0.17 6.04 -8.82
CA LYS A 51 0.26 4.61 -8.53
C LYS A 51 -0.44 4.22 -7.23
N LEU A 52 -0.63 5.15 -6.29
CA LEU A 52 -1.18 4.86 -4.97
C LEU A 52 -2.71 4.78 -5.01
N LYS A 53 -3.24 3.61 -4.66
CA LYS A 53 -4.65 3.39 -4.41
C LYS A 53 -4.86 3.03 -2.94
N SER A 54 -5.41 3.97 -2.18
CA SER A 54 -5.88 3.72 -0.82
C SER A 54 -7.15 2.86 -0.87
N VAL A 55 -7.14 1.75 -0.15
CA VAL A 55 -8.26 0.81 -0.04
C VAL A 55 -8.54 0.57 1.44
N ILE A 56 -9.71 1.00 1.88
CA ILE A 56 -10.14 0.82 3.26
C ILE A 56 -10.66 -0.61 3.44
N CYS A 57 -10.15 -1.29 4.46
CA CYS A 57 -10.46 -2.67 4.84
C CYS A 57 -10.53 -2.77 6.36
N ASP A 58 -11.74 -2.86 6.89
CA ASP A 58 -12.00 -2.83 8.33
C ASP A 58 -11.53 -4.09 9.05
N ASP A 59 -11.70 -5.25 8.40
CA ASP A 59 -11.28 -6.56 8.91
C ASP A 59 -10.40 -7.29 7.89
N PHE A 60 -9.15 -7.57 8.27
CA PHE A 60 -8.20 -8.29 7.44
C PHE A 60 -8.43 -9.81 7.41
N ALA A 61 -9.24 -10.36 8.32
CA ALA A 61 -9.70 -11.74 8.25
C ALA A 61 -10.90 -11.89 7.31
N ASN A 62 -11.60 -10.79 7.00
CA ASN A 62 -12.82 -10.79 6.22
C ASN A 62 -12.91 -9.55 5.31
N TYR A 63 -12.14 -9.60 4.22
CA TYR A 63 -12.03 -8.50 3.25
C TYR A 63 -12.83 -8.83 1.97
N SER A 64 -13.66 -7.88 1.52
CA SER A 64 -14.47 -8.01 0.29
C SER A 64 -13.77 -7.43 -0.95
N GLN A 65 -12.64 -6.77 -0.74
CA GLN A 65 -11.89 -6.07 -1.77
C GLN A 65 -11.20 -7.10 -2.67
N ASN A 66 -11.38 -6.95 -3.98
CA ASN A 66 -10.71 -7.82 -4.93
C ASN A 66 -9.21 -7.50 -5.02
N LEU A 67 -8.40 -8.40 -4.45
CA LEU A 67 -6.94 -8.33 -4.43
C LEU A 67 -6.28 -9.11 -5.58
N SER A 68 -7.07 -9.71 -6.49
CA SER A 68 -6.55 -10.54 -7.58
C SER A 68 -5.63 -9.77 -8.54
N GLY A 69 -4.73 -10.50 -9.20
CA GLY A 69 -3.82 -9.98 -10.20
C GLY A 69 -2.70 -9.10 -9.65
N ALA A 70 -2.46 -9.14 -8.33
CA ALA A 70 -1.23 -8.59 -7.76
C ALA A 70 -0.06 -9.56 -7.98
N ASP A 71 1.10 -9.01 -8.33
CA ASP A 71 2.34 -9.76 -8.50
C ASP A 71 3.00 -10.10 -7.15
N ALA A 72 2.75 -9.27 -6.13
CA ALA A 72 3.28 -9.46 -4.79
C ALA A 72 2.37 -8.85 -3.71
N CYS A 73 2.49 -9.37 -2.48
CA CYS A 73 1.83 -8.84 -1.30
C CYS A 73 2.84 -8.71 -0.14
N ILE A 74 2.88 -7.52 0.47
CA ILE A 74 3.63 -7.24 1.70
C ILE A 74 2.60 -7.11 2.83
N TRP A 75 2.58 -8.08 3.73
CA TRP A 75 1.60 -8.16 4.81
C TRP A 75 2.18 -7.63 6.12
N SER A 76 2.01 -6.33 6.38
CA SER A 76 2.51 -5.65 7.57
C SER A 76 1.38 -5.32 8.56
N VAL A 77 0.42 -6.24 8.70
CA VAL A 77 -0.68 -6.12 9.67
C VAL A 77 -0.19 -6.65 11.02
N PHE A 78 -0.33 -5.84 12.07
CA PHE A 78 -0.06 -6.25 13.43
C PHE A 78 -1.37 -6.28 14.22
N SER A 79 -1.63 -7.42 14.88
CA SER A 79 -2.69 -7.58 15.87
C SER A 79 -2.00 -7.96 17.17
N LEU A 80 -1.95 -7.02 18.12
CA LEU A 80 -1.75 -7.36 19.54
C LEU A 80 -3.10 -7.64 20.17
#